data_AF-A0A804P3N0-F1
#
_entry.id   AF-A0A804P3N0-F1
#
_cell.length_a   1.000
_cell.length_b   1.000
_cell.length_c   1.000
_cell.angle_alpha   90.00
_cell.angle_beta   90.00
_cell.angle_gamma   90.00
#
_symmetry.space_group_name_H-M   'P 1'
#
loop_
_entity.id
_entity.type
_entity.pdbx_description
1 polymer ?
#
loop_
_entity_poly.entity_id
_entity_poly.type
_entity_poly.pdbx_seq_one_letter_code
_entity_poly.pdbx_strand_id
1 'polypeptide(L)'
;MKKRTDEVAGANGLEGVSIECANLLNNGIDVFMKQLIGSCIELVRARSRHGKLRHETLKQQLCRKLINGVSVHNHVPGQSSVIPPETNSISMQDLKAVIELNPCLLGINASLLHEKINSYD
;
A
#
# COMPACT_ATOMS: atom_id res chain seq x y z
N MET A 1 -22.17 -9.97 2.77
CA MET A 1 -21.85 -11.05 3.72
C MET A 1 -22.99 -12.07 3.90
N LYS A 2 -24.24 -11.63 4.11
CA LYS A 2 -25.43 -12.48 4.40
C LYS A 2 -25.56 -13.78 3.58
N LYS A 3 -25.57 -13.71 2.25
CA LYS A 3 -25.66 -14.90 1.39
C LYS A 3 -24.58 -15.94 1.68
N ARG A 4 -23.31 -15.50 1.76
CA ARG A 4 -22.16 -16.39 2.03
C ARG A 4 -22.26 -17.03 3.41
N THR A 5 -22.69 -16.28 4.43
CA THR A 5 -22.85 -16.82 5.79
C THR A 5 -24.02 -17.78 5.89
N ASP A 6 -25.11 -17.55 5.15
CA ASP A 6 -26.24 -18.48 5.09
C ASP A 6 -25.87 -19.77 4.36
N GLU A 7 -25.09 -19.71 3.28
CA GLU A 7 -24.56 -20.90 2.59
C GLU A 7 -23.69 -21.75 3.53
N VAL A 8 -22.82 -21.12 4.32
CA VAL A 8 -22.01 -21.82 5.33
C VAL A 8 -22.87 -22.40 6.44
N ALA A 9 -23.87 -21.66 6.94
CA ALA A 9 -24.81 -22.14 7.96
C ALA A 9 -25.63 -23.34 7.45
N GLY A 10 -26.16 -23.24 6.23
CA GLY A 10 -26.91 -24.30 5.56
C GLY A 10 -26.08 -25.56 5.32
N ALA A 11 -24.81 -25.42 4.95
CA ALA A 11 -23.87 -26.55 4.85
C ALA A 11 -23.63 -27.27 6.19
N ASN A 12 -23.97 -26.62 7.31
CA ASN A 12 -23.90 -27.16 8.67
C ASN A 12 -25.29 -27.46 9.26
N GLY A 13 -26.35 -27.53 8.44
CA GLY A 13 -27.70 -27.91 8.87
C GLY A 13 -28.47 -26.82 9.62
N LEU A 14 -28.02 -25.57 9.54
CA LEU A 14 -28.70 -24.42 10.13
C LEU A 14 -29.52 -23.66 9.07
N GLU A 15 -30.61 -23.02 9.47
CA GLU A 15 -31.49 -22.27 8.55
C GLU A 15 -30.82 -20.99 7.98
N GLY A 16 -29.82 -20.44 8.68
CA GLY A 16 -29.07 -19.26 8.27
C GLY A 16 -28.44 -18.54 9.46
N VAL A 17 -27.94 -17.33 9.24
CA VAL A 17 -27.46 -16.42 10.30
C VAL A 17 -28.38 -15.22 10.47
N SER A 18 -28.40 -14.55 11.63
CA SER A 18 -29.15 -13.29 11.75
C SER A 18 -28.56 -12.18 10.88
N ILE A 19 -29.36 -11.17 10.54
CA ILE A 19 -28.87 -10.02 9.76
C ILE A 19 -27.84 -9.21 10.55
N GLU A 20 -28.00 -9.11 11.87
CA GLU A 20 -27.06 -8.46 12.79
C GLU A 20 -25.71 -9.18 12.79
N CYS A 21 -25.70 -10.52 12.80
CA CYS A 21 -24.48 -11.32 12.70
C CYS A 21 -23.77 -11.07 11.37
N ALA A 22 -24.51 -11.08 10.26
CA ALA A 22 -23.95 -10.81 8.93
C ALA A 22 -23.37 -9.39 8.83
N ASN A 23 -24.02 -8.39 9.44
CA ASN A 23 -23.56 -7.01 9.47
C ASN A 23 -22.30 -6.84 10.33
N LEU A 24 -22.26 -7.47 11.51
CA LEU A 24 -21.09 -7.44 12.38
C LEU A 24 -19.86 -8.06 11.70
N LEU A 25 -20.05 -9.21 11.03
CA LEU A 25 -18.99 -9.84 10.23
C LEU A 25 -18.52 -8.94 9.08
N ASN A 26 -19.46 -8.28 8.38
CA ASN A 26 -19.13 -7.35 7.31
C ASN A 26 -18.29 -6.17 7.81
N ASN A 27 -18.63 -5.63 8.99
CA ASN A 27 -17.87 -4.56 9.64
C ASN A 27 -16.45 -5.04 10.04
N GLY A 28 -16.32 -6.25 10.57
CA GLY A 28 -15.01 -6.83 10.90
C GLY A 28 -14.11 -6.99 9.67
N ILE A 29 -14.68 -7.46 8.55
CA ILE A 29 -13.96 -7.57 7.27
C ILE A 29 -13.56 -6.17 6.75
N ASP A 30 -14.43 -5.17 6.85
CA ASP A 30 -14.13 -3.79 6.45
C ASP A 30 -12.97 -3.20 7.27
N VAL A 31 -12.97 -3.38 8.60
CA VAL A 31 -11.88 -2.95 9.47
C VAL A 31 -10.57 -3.66 9.10
N PHE A 32 -10.60 -4.98 8.89
CA PHE A 32 -9.44 -5.75 8.48
C PHE A 32 -8.85 -5.26 7.15
N MET A 33 -9.70 -5.05 6.13
CA MET A 33 -9.27 -4.55 4.83
C MET A 33 -8.68 -3.14 4.93
N LYS A 34 -9.31 -2.24 5.70
CA LYS A 34 -8.81 -0.89 5.94
C LYS A 34 -7.44 -0.89 6.61
N GLN A 35 -7.21 -1.78 7.57
CA GLN A 35 -5.91 -1.92 8.22
C GLN A 35 -4.84 -2.39 7.23
N LEU A 36 -5.11 -3.45 6.46
CA LEU A 36 -4.15 -4.02 5.51
C LEU A 36 -3.79 -3.02 4.40
N ILE A 37 -4.79 -2.37 3.82
CA ILE A 37 -4.60 -1.32 2.81
C ILE A 37 -3.93 -0.08 3.41
N GLY A 38 -4.26 0.27 4.65
CA GLY A 38 -3.62 1.35 5.40
C GLY A 38 -2.12 1.16 5.52
N SER A 39 -1.67 -0.03 5.90
CA SER A 39 -0.23 -0.37 5.95
C SER A 39 0.44 -0.28 4.57
N CYS A 40 -0.24 -0.69 3.49
CA CYS A 40 0.27 -0.53 2.13
C CYS A 40 0.41 0.95 1.74
N ILE A 41 -0.58 1.79 2.09
CA ILE A 41 -0.55 3.24 1.85
C ILE A 41 0.63 3.88 2.59
N GLU A 42 0.88 3.49 3.84
CA GLU A 42 2.01 4.00 4.62
C GLU A 42 3.35 3.65 3.97
N LEU A 43 3.51 2.40 3.51
CA LEU A 43 4.71 1.95 2.81
C LEU A 43 4.95 2.74 1.52
N VAL A 44 3.92 2.87 0.67
CA VAL A 44 4.01 3.61 -0.60
C VAL A 44 4.32 5.09 -0.35
N ARG A 45 3.71 5.69 0.68
CA ARG A 45 3.97 7.07 1.09
C ARG A 45 5.40 7.25 1.61
N ALA A 46 5.94 6.30 2.35
CA ALA A 46 7.33 6.33 2.80
C ALA A 46 8.31 6.25 1.61
N ARG A 47 8.05 5.34 0.65
CA ARG A 47 8.85 5.17 -0.57
C ARG A 47 8.90 6.46 -1.42
N SER A 48 7.74 7.09 -1.67
CA SER A 48 7.67 8.33 -2.44
C SER A 48 8.35 9.51 -1.74
N ARG A 49 8.19 9.65 -0.42
CA ARG A 49 8.90 10.68 0.37
C ARG A 49 10.42 10.50 0.31
N HIS A 50 10.90 9.26 0.41
CA HIS A 50 12.33 8.94 0.31
C HIS A 50 12.90 9.24 -1.09
N GLY A 51 12.13 8.95 -2.15
CA GLY A 51 12.49 9.31 -3.52
C GLY A 51 12.68 10.82 -3.70
N LYS A 52 11.77 11.63 -3.16
CA LYS A 52 11.86 13.10 -3.19
C LYS A 52 13.08 13.63 -2.43
N LEU A 53 13.37 13.09 -1.24
CA LEU A 53 14.52 13.52 -0.45
C LEU A 53 15.86 13.18 -1.14
N ARG A 54 15.95 12.01 -1.78
CA ARG A 54 17.13 11.65 -2.61
C ARG A 54 17.30 12.58 -3.81
N HIS A 55 16.20 12.92 -4.50
CA HIS A 55 16.23 13.84 -5.63
C HIS A 55 16.74 15.23 -5.23
N GLU A 56 16.22 15.82 -4.15
CA GLU A 56 16.68 17.13 -3.67
C GLU A 56 18.14 17.10 -3.21
N THR A 57 18.58 16.01 -2.56
CA THR A 57 19.99 15.85 -2.16
C THR A 57 20.92 15.79 -3.38
N LEU A 58 20.55 15.04 -4.42
CA LEU A 58 21.33 14.97 -5.66
C LEU A 58 21.39 16.31 -6.38
N LYS A 59 20.25 17.02 -6.47
CA LYS A 59 20.18 18.37 -7.02
C LYS A 59 21.08 19.34 -6.25
N GLN A 60 21.06 19.29 -4.92
CA GLN A 60 21.92 20.12 -4.08
C GLN A 60 23.40 19.77 -4.24
N GLN A 61 23.77 18.49 -4.31
CA GLN A 61 25.15 18.05 -4.55
C GLN A 61 25.66 18.49 -5.92
N LEU A 62 24.84 18.42 -6.98
CA LEU A 62 25.18 18.91 -8.31
C LEU A 62 25.40 20.42 -8.31
N CYS A 63 24.51 21.20 -7.67
CA CYS A 63 24.71 22.64 -7.49
C CYS A 63 26.00 22.96 -6.70
N ARG A 64 26.34 22.15 -5.68
CA ARG A 64 27.54 22.37 -4.85
C ARG A 64 28.84 21.98 -5.56
N LYS A 65 28.82 20.98 -6.45
CA LYS A 65 29.99 20.60 -7.25
C LYS A 65 30.34 21.61 -8.34
N LEU A 66 29.40 22.46 -8.75
CA LEU A 66 29.60 23.50 -9.76
C LEU A 66 30.27 24.78 -9.21
N ILE A 67 30.65 24.82 -7.93
CA ILE A 67 31.16 26.02 -7.26
C ILE A 67 32.61 26.40 -7.68
N ASN A 68 33.33 25.56 -8.45
CA ASN A 68 34.71 25.82 -8.90
C ASN A 68 34.95 25.86 -10.43
N GLY A 69 33.90 26.05 -11.25
CA GLY A 69 34.08 26.22 -12.70
C GLY A 69 32.84 26.79 -13.37
N VAL A 70 32.89 28.07 -13.72
CA VAL A 70 32.00 28.79 -14.67
C VAL A 70 30.51 28.36 -14.60
N SER A 71 29.77 28.98 -13.68
CA SER A 71 28.30 28.89 -13.62
C SER A 71 27.67 29.69 -14.76
N VAL A 72 27.33 29.02 -15.87
CA VAL A 72 26.53 29.63 -16.96
C VAL A 72 25.07 29.64 -16.52
N HIS A 73 24.63 30.75 -15.95
CA HIS A 73 23.26 31.03 -15.55
C HIS A 73 22.38 31.18 -16.80
N ASN A 74 22.01 30.06 -17.42
CA ASN A 74 20.93 30.04 -18.39
C ASN A 74 19.62 30.07 -17.61
N HIS A 75 19.06 31.27 -17.45
CA HIS A 75 17.64 31.47 -17.18
C HIS A 75 16.84 30.69 -18.23
N VAL A 76 16.32 29.53 -17.84
CA VAL A 76 15.13 28.96 -18.47
C VAL A 76 13.96 29.36 -17.57
N PRO A 77 13.27 30.47 -17.87
CA PRO A 77 12.04 30.80 -17.17
C PRO A 77 10.95 29.84 -17.66
N GLY A 78 10.28 29.15 -16.74
CA GLY A 78 8.98 28.55 -17.04
C GLY A 78 9.02 27.13 -17.62
N GLN A 79 9.64 26.18 -16.91
CA GLN A 79 9.01 24.86 -16.80
C GLN A 79 8.72 24.63 -15.33
N SER A 80 7.52 25.00 -14.91
CA SER A 80 6.85 24.21 -13.88
C SER A 80 6.77 22.81 -14.48
N SER A 81 7.78 21.98 -14.22
CA SER A 81 7.60 20.55 -14.33
C SER A 81 6.51 20.27 -13.32
N VAL A 82 5.27 20.29 -13.81
CA VAL A 82 4.18 19.57 -13.20
C VAL A 82 4.70 18.14 -13.21
N ILE A 83 5.45 17.77 -12.18
CA ILE A 83 5.73 16.38 -11.87
C ILE A 83 4.32 15.81 -11.84
N PRO A 84 3.92 14.99 -12.84
CA PRO A 84 2.59 14.44 -12.83
C PRO A 84 2.47 13.76 -11.46
N PRO A 85 1.38 14.01 -10.71
CA PRO A 85 1.24 13.47 -9.37
C PRO A 85 1.58 12.00 -9.47
N GLU A 86 2.71 11.59 -8.88
CA GLU A 86 3.17 10.21 -8.99
C GLU A 86 1.99 9.37 -8.56
N THR A 87 1.42 8.62 -9.52
CA THR A 87 0.26 7.78 -9.29
C THR A 87 0.77 6.65 -8.43
N ASN A 88 0.74 6.89 -7.12
CA ASN A 88 1.16 5.97 -6.09
C ASN A 88 0.07 4.91 -5.98
N SER A 89 0.07 3.96 -6.91
CA SER A 89 -0.76 2.77 -6.85
C SER A 89 -0.17 1.78 -5.85
N ILE A 90 -1.04 0.98 -5.25
CA ILE A 90 -0.66 -0.15 -4.42
C ILE A 90 -0.51 -1.35 -5.36
N SER A 91 0.67 -1.96 -5.35
CA SER A 91 1.01 -3.15 -6.12
C SER A 91 1.05 -4.40 -5.23
N MET A 92 1.13 -5.58 -5.85
CA MET A 92 1.36 -6.83 -5.12
C MET A 92 2.68 -6.81 -4.34
N GLN A 93 3.70 -6.08 -4.82
CA GLN A 93 4.97 -5.92 -4.11
C GLN A 93 4.81 -5.15 -2.79
N ASP A 94 3.93 -4.14 -2.78
CA ASP A 94 3.66 -3.37 -1.56
C ASP A 94 2.93 -4.24 -0.53
N LEU A 95 2.01 -5.09 -0.97
CA LEU A 95 1.33 -6.06 -0.11
C LEU A 95 2.30 -7.12 0.43
N LYS A 96 3.14 -7.71 -0.42
CA LYS A 96 4.20 -8.66 -0.02
C LYS A 96 5.10 -8.06 1.06
N ALA A 97 5.64 -6.86 0.81
CA ALA A 97 6.53 -6.18 1.74
C ALA A 97 5.85 -5.87 3.10
N VAL A 98 4.58 -5.45 3.10
CA VAL A 98 3.81 -5.24 4.34
C VAL A 98 3.66 -6.54 5.14
N ILE A 99 3.39 -7.66 4.47
CA ILE A 99 3.21 -8.96 5.12
C ILE A 99 4.54 -9.51 5.65
N GLU A 100 5.63 -9.33 4.91
CA GLU A 100 6.97 -9.70 5.37
C GLU A 100 7.37 -8.91 6.62
N LEU A 101 7.03 -7.61 6.68
CA LEU A 101 7.30 -6.75 7.83
C LEU A 101 6.39 -7.03 9.02
N ASN A 102 5.15 -7.45 8.79
CA ASN A 102 4.19 -7.75 9.85
C ASN A 102 3.23 -8.90 9.46
N PRO A 103 3.67 -10.16 9.60
CA PRO A 103 2.87 -11.34 9.21
C PRO A 103 1.55 -11.45 9.99
N CYS A 104 1.51 -10.91 11.21
CA CYS A 104 0.32 -10.92 12.07
C CYS A 104 -0.88 -10.19 11.45
N LEU A 105 -0.65 -9.32 10.45
CA LEU A 105 -1.73 -8.62 9.72
C LEU A 105 -2.66 -9.57 8.96
N LEU A 106 -2.23 -10.79 8.63
CA LEU A 106 -3.07 -11.79 7.95
C LEU A 106 -3.91 -12.65 8.91
N GLY A 107 -3.73 -12.48 10.21
CA GLY A 107 -4.43 -13.25 11.24
C GLY A 107 -4.01 -14.72 11.28
N ILE A 108 -4.93 -15.60 11.67
CA ILE A 108 -4.64 -17.01 12.02
C ILE A 108 -4.06 -17.84 10.88
N ASN A 109 -4.34 -17.47 9.62
CA ASN A 109 -3.88 -18.19 8.43
C ASN A 109 -2.67 -17.50 7.77
N ALA A 110 -1.91 -16.69 8.51
CA ALA A 110 -0.81 -15.90 7.98
C ALA A 110 0.17 -16.72 7.14
N SER A 111 0.61 -17.89 7.60
CA SER A 111 1.57 -18.74 6.87
C SER A 111 1.05 -19.19 5.50
N LEU A 112 -0.17 -19.76 5.46
CA LEU A 112 -0.78 -20.23 4.21
C LEU A 112 -1.08 -19.08 3.24
N LEU A 113 -1.54 -17.95 3.77
CA LEU A 113 -1.82 -16.77 2.96
C LEU A 113 -0.54 -16.13 2.43
N HIS A 114 0.55 -16.15 3.21
CA HIS A 114 1.86 -15.66 2.79
C HIS A 114 2.42 -16.51 1.64
N GLU A 115 2.33 -17.85 1.72
CA GLU A 115 2.70 -18.74 0.62
C GLU A 115 1.93 -18.43 -0.66
N LYS A 116 0.60 -18.24 -0.54
CA LYS A 116 -0.24 -17.88 -1.68
C LYS A 116 0.07 -16.50 -2.23
N ILE A 117 0.44 -15.54 -1.40
CA ILE A 117 0.78 -14.18 -1.83
C ILE A 117 2.13 -14.18 -2.56
N ASN A 118 3.07 -15.01 -2.13
CA ASN A 118 4.37 -15.18 -2.76
C ASN A 118 4.30 -15.95 -4.09
N SER A 119 3.19 -16.63 -4.40
CA SER A 119 3.00 -17.31 -5.69
C SER A 119 2.44 -16.41 -6.80
N TYR A 120 2.03 -15.17 -6.49
CA TYR A 120 1.72 -14.16 -7.51
C TYR A 120 3.02 -13.51 -7.99
N ASP A 121 3.16 -13.27 -9.30
CA ASP A 121 4.30 -12.52 -9.86
C ASP A 121 4.26 -11.03 -9.48
#